data_AF-A0A174ZDQ8-F1
#
_entry.id   AF-A0A174ZDQ8-F1
#
_cell.length_a   1.000
_cell.length_b   1.000
_cell.length_c   1.000
_cell.angle_alpha   90.00
_cell.angle_beta   90.00
_cell.angle_gamma   90.00
#
_symmetry.space_group_name_H-M   'P 1'
#
loop_
_entity.id
_entity.type
_entity.pdbx_description
1 polymer ?
#
loop_
_entity_poly.entity_id
_entity_poly.type
_entity_poly.pdbx_seq_one_letter_code
_entity_poly.pdbx_strand_id
1 'polypeptide(L)' 'MMTQEQQLRLYRLMEKLNWFFHQEMHYLDKEIAEQTARECYPEIREFTYDILWNDLPKEVQEQIMDEEESL' A
#
# COMPACT_ATOMS: atom_id res chain seq x y z
N MET A 1 11.87 -4.06 12.25
CA MET A 1 12.53 -3.08 11.36
C MET A 1 12.48 -3.62 9.95
N MET A 2 11.82 -2.89 9.05
CA MET A 2 11.68 -3.23 7.64
C MET A 2 13.05 -3.46 6.98
N THR A 3 13.19 -4.53 6.20
CA THR A 3 14.45 -4.88 5.52
C THR A 3 14.71 -4.01 4.29
N GLN A 4 15.94 -4.00 3.78
CA GLN A 4 16.27 -3.31 2.52
C GLN A 4 15.48 -3.84 1.31
N GLU A 5 15.21 -5.15 1.29
CA GLU A 5 14.37 -5.76 0.25
C GLU A 5 12.94 -5.23 0.32
N GLN A 6 12.36 -5.17 1.53
CA GLN A 6 11.03 -4.62 1.75
C GLN A 6 10.96 -3.12 1.42
N GLN A 7 12.02 -2.35 1.73
CA GLN A 7 12.12 -0.95 1.31
C GLN A 7 12.08 -0.78 -0.21
N LEU A 8 12.84 -1.61 -0.94
CA LEU A 8 12.84 -1.58 -2.41
C LEU A 8 11.49 -1.99 -2.98
N ARG A 9 10.86 -3.03 -2.43
CA ARG A 9 9.50 -3.47 -2.81
C ARG A 9 8.48 -2.35 -2.60
N LEU A 10 8.51 -1.70 -1.43
CA LEU A 10 7.64 -0.57 -1.12
C LEU A 10 7.85 0.58 -2.11
N TYR A 11 9.10 0.95 -2.39
CA TYR A 11 9.41 2.00 -3.36
C TYR A 11 8.84 1.68 -4.75
N ARG A 12 8.98 0.42 -5.22
CA ARG A 12 8.42 0.00 -6.51
C ARG A 12 6.90 0.00 -6.52
N LEU A 13 6.27 -0.41 -5.42
CA LEU A 13 4.83 -0.30 -5.26
C LEU A 13 4.38 1.16 -5.36
N MET A 14 5.06 2.07 -4.67
CA MET A 14 4.77 3.51 -4.72
C MET A 14 4.95 4.10 -6.12
N GLU A 15 5.99 3.70 -6.86
CA GLU A 15 6.16 4.12 -8.27
C GLU A 15 4.99 3.66 -9.15
N LYS A 16 4.56 2.40 -9.03
CA LYS A 16 3.42 1.86 -9.79
C LYS A 16 2.12 2.57 -9.45
N LEU A 17 1.84 2.78 -8.17
CA LEU A 17 0.65 3.50 -7.72
C LEU A 17 0.68 4.96 -8.17
N ASN A 18 1.83 5.62 -8.07
CA ASN A 18 1.99 6.98 -8.58
C ASN A 18 1.70 7.05 -10.09
N TRP A 19 2.26 6.14 -10.89
CA TRP A 19 1.96 6.06 -12.32
C TRP A 19 0.46 5.83 -12.60
N PHE A 20 -0.19 4.96 -11.83
CA PHE A 20 -1.61 4.66 -11.96
C PHE A 20 -2.50 5.89 -11.67
N PHE A 21 -2.20 6.64 -10.62
CA PHE A 21 -2.98 7.82 -10.23
C PHE A 21 -2.60 9.11 -10.96
N HIS A 22 -1.44 9.16 -11.61
CA HIS A 22 -0.94 10.38 -12.26
C HIS A 22 -1.79 10.82 -13.47
N GLN A 23 -2.52 9.91 -14.12
CA GLN A 23 -3.32 10.22 -15.31
C GLN A 23 -4.71 9.57 -15.20
N GLU A 24 -5.77 10.38 -15.39
CA GLU A 24 -7.15 9.91 -15.26
C GLU A 24 -7.48 8.75 -16.20
N MET A 25 -6.87 8.71 -17.39
CA MET A 25 -7.04 7.61 -18.33
C MET A 25 -6.64 6.24 -17.75
N HIS A 26 -5.68 6.17 -16.84
CA HIS A 26 -5.20 4.88 -16.32
C HIS A 26 -6.20 4.23 -15.37
N TYR A 27 -6.80 4.99 -14.46
CA TYR A 27 -7.76 4.43 -13.48
C TYR A 27 -9.21 4.42 -14.00
N LEU A 28 -9.51 5.15 -15.06
CA LEU A 28 -10.79 5.07 -15.77
C LEU A 28 -10.84 3.91 -16.78
N ASP A 29 -9.69 3.46 -17.28
CA ASP A 29 -9.61 2.25 -18.10
C ASP A 29 -9.76 1.00 -17.21
N LYS A 30 -10.82 0.25 -17.46
CA LYS A 30 -11.16 -0.94 -16.68
C LYS A 30 -10.08 -2.03 -16.75
N GLU A 31 -9.47 -2.25 -17.91
CA GLU A 31 -8.45 -3.29 -18.08
C GLU A 31 -7.17 -2.91 -17.34
N ILE A 32 -6.74 -1.65 -17.48
CA ILE A 32 -5.59 -1.12 -16.75
C ILE A 32 -5.84 -1.16 -15.24
N ALA A 33 -7.03 -0.78 -14.79
CA ALA A 33 -7.40 -0.81 -13.37
C ALA A 33 -7.43 -2.24 -12.81
N GLU A 34 -8.06 -3.19 -13.51
CA GLU A 34 -8.08 -4.59 -13.09
C GLU A 34 -6.69 -5.21 -13.03
N GLN A 35 -5.85 -4.95 -14.04
CA GLN A 35 -4.48 -5.45 -14.08
C GLN A 35 -3.64 -4.85 -12.95
N THR A 36 -3.72 -3.52 -12.76
CA THR A 36 -3.00 -2.82 -11.70
C THR A 36 -3.42 -3.34 -10.32
N ALA A 37 -4.72 -3.56 -10.10
CA ALA A 37 -5.22 -4.12 -8.85
C ALA A 37 -4.68 -5.54 -8.60
N ARG A 38 -4.68 -6.42 -9.60
CA ARG A 38 -4.14 -7.79 -9.47
C ARG A 38 -2.65 -7.79 -9.13
N GLU A 39 -1.88 -6.88 -9.71
CA GLU A 39 -0.44 -6.77 -9.44
C GLU A 39 -0.13 -6.14 -8.08
N CYS A 40 -0.85 -5.07 -7.71
CA CYS A 40 -0.50 -4.28 -6.53
C CYS A 40 -1.15 -4.82 -5.25
N TYR A 41 -2.33 -5.43 -5.33
CA TYR A 41 -3.08 -5.83 -4.13
C TYR A 41 -2.33 -6.81 -3.21
N PRO A 42 -1.61 -7.83 -3.71
CA PRO A 42 -0.80 -8.70 -2.84
C PRO A 42 0.24 -7.93 -2.04
N GLU A 43 0.98 -7.02 -2.69
CA GLU A 43 1.98 -6.17 -2.03
C GLU A 43 1.32 -5.22 -1.03
N ILE A 44 0.22 -4.54 -1.41
CA ILE A 44 -0.51 -3.64 -0.51
C ILE A 44 -0.96 -4.38 0.74
N ARG A 45 -1.54 -5.59 0.60
CA ARG A 45 -2.00 -6.40 1.72
C ARG A 45 -0.85 -6.76 2.65
N GLU A 46 0.25 -7.29 2.11
CA GLU A 46 1.42 -7.69 2.90
C GLU A 46 2.03 -6.48 3.61
N PHE A 47 2.18 -5.34 2.93
CA PHE A 47 2.66 -4.12 3.57
C PHE A 47 1.73 -3.63 4.68
N THR A 48 0.42 -3.64 4.45
CA THR A 48 -0.57 -3.13 5.41
C THR A 48 -0.58 -3.95 6.69
N TYR A 49 -0.69 -5.28 6.59
CA TYR A 49 -0.95 -6.13 7.75
C TYR A 49 0.30 -6.81 8.33
N ASP A 50 1.29 -7.11 7.48
CA ASP A 50 2.39 -8.00 7.86
C ASP A 50 3.74 -7.26 7.99
N ILE A 51 3.98 -6.21 7.22
CA ILE A 51 5.27 -5.48 7.24
C ILE A 51 5.14 -4.18 8.03
N LEU A 52 4.37 -3.19 7.56
CA LEU A 52 4.31 -1.87 8.16
C LEU A 52 3.71 -1.93 9.55
N TRP A 53 2.58 -2.65 9.72
CA TRP A 53 1.96 -2.82 11.02
C TRP A 53 2.94 -3.33 12.08
N ASN A 54 3.72 -4.37 11.75
CA ASN A 54 4.69 -4.94 12.65
C ASN A 54 5.95 -4.07 12.85
N ASP A 55 6.18 -3.10 11.96
CA ASP A 55 7.29 -2.14 12.08
C ASP A 55 6.94 -0.88 12.87
N LEU A 56 5.65 -0.55 12.97
CA LEU A 56 5.19 0.62 13.69
C LEU A 56 5.34 0.44 15.21
N PRO A 57 5.74 1.50 15.94
CA PRO A 57 5.67 1.52 17.40
C PRO A 57 4.24 1.27 17.90
N LYS A 58 4.11 0.71 19.11
CA LYS A 58 2.80 0.37 19.68
C LYS A 58 1.89 1.58 19.84
N GLU A 59 2.47 2.72 20.21
CA GLU A 59 1.75 3.98 20.38
C GLU A 59 1.14 4.48 19.05
N VAL A 60 1.79 4.18 17.92
CA VAL A 60 1.29 4.53 16.58
C VAL A 60 0.23 3.53 16.13
N GLN A 61 0.40 2.24 16.44
CA GLN A 61 -0.62 1.21 16.19
C GLN A 61 -1.93 1.55 16.91
N GLU A 62 -1.85 1.94 18.19
CA GLU A 62 -3.01 2.34 19.00
C GLU A 62 -3.72 3.56 18.40
N GLN A 63 -2.98 4.58 17.97
CA GLN A 63 -3.57 5.76 17.29
C GLN A 63 -4.36 5.38 16.03
N ILE A 64 -3.85 4.47 15.21
CA ILE A 64 -4.53 4.01 13.99
C ILE A 64 -5.82 3.25 14.34
N MET A 65 -5.79 2.39 15.36
CA MET A 65 -6.98 1.64 15.80
C MET A 65 -8.07 2.56 16.36
N ASP A 66 -7.69 3.56 17.15
CA ASP A 66 -8.63 4.55 17.69
C ASP A 66 -9.29 5.38 16.57
N GLU A 67 -8.54 5.72 15.51
CA GLU A 67 -9.06 6.39 14.32
C GLU A 67 -10.06 5.50 13.54
N GLU A 68 -9.77 4.21 13.37
CA GLU A 68 -10.68 3.27 12.70
C GLU A 68 -12.00 3.04 13.46
N GLU A 69 -11.97 2.98 14.79
CA GLU A 69 -13.20 2.86 15.61
C GLU A 69 -14.09 4.11 15.56
N SER A 70 -13.54 5.25 15.12
CA SER A 70 -14.25 6.53 15.03
C SER A 70 -14.97 6.79 13.70
N LEU A 71 -14.76 5.92 12.70
CA LEU A 71 -15.36 5.97 11.35
C LEU A 71 -16.65 5.17 11.24
#